data_AF-M2R934-F1
#
_entry.id   AF-M2R934-F1
#
_cell.length_a   1.000
_cell.length_b   1.000
_cell.length_c   1.000
_cell.angle_alpha   90.00
_cell.angle_beta   90.00
_cell.angle_gamma   90.00
#
_symmetry.space_group_name_H-M   'P 1'
#
loop_
_entity.id
_entity.type
_entity.pdbx_description
1 polymer ?
#
loop_
_entity_poly.entity_id
_entity_poly.type
_entity_poly.pdbx_seq_one_letter_code
_entity_poly.pdbx_strand_id
1 'polypeptide(L)'
;MFRLPTHLESLIPPPNDQVPQPRPWRGVFTIPGAHQGTPTQELYVTAAETEGDSSQAEKWPSRFHVHVIGQRGVLQQIYDWTKRNTPPMCIFMPDRLPQQASSQANHAQFEAFAQHLLQNQLIAVASWGGSSTLRGAGIILYPTATARAFLVGAIFLETRFPDFVVALSPGPSRSLTSPRQLVPLGHNPDEGAPPNIASSLRYTQSGARSHG
;
A
#
# COMPACT_ATOMS: atom_id res chain seq x y z
N MET A 1 -35.58 -35.27 -33.75
CA MET A 1 -34.47 -36.08 -33.21
C MET A 1 -33.23 -35.20 -33.18
N PHE A 2 -32.91 -34.61 -32.02
CA PHE A 2 -31.73 -33.76 -31.82
C PHE A 2 -30.56 -34.66 -31.44
N ARG A 3 -29.46 -34.66 -32.21
CA ARG A 3 -28.22 -35.34 -31.87
C ARG A 3 -27.29 -34.32 -31.20
N LEU A 4 -27.08 -34.47 -29.90
CA LEU A 4 -26.11 -33.68 -29.15
C LEU A 4 -24.69 -34.06 -29.63
N PRO A 5 -23.83 -33.11 -30.03
CA PRO A 5 -22.43 -33.42 -30.33
C PRO A 5 -21.69 -33.82 -29.05
N THR A 6 -21.27 -35.08 -28.94
CA THR A 6 -20.55 -35.67 -27.79
C THR A 6 -19.04 -35.39 -27.77
N HIS A 7 -18.55 -34.35 -28.44
CA HIS A 7 -17.10 -34.09 -28.58
C HIS A 7 -16.55 -32.99 -27.64
N LEU A 8 -17.10 -32.82 -26.44
CA LEU A 8 -16.59 -31.88 -25.43
C LEU A 8 -15.61 -32.50 -24.41
N GLU A 9 -15.20 -33.75 -24.59
CA GLU A 9 -14.26 -34.42 -23.67
C GLU A 9 -12.78 -34.19 -24.02
N SER A 10 -12.48 -33.48 -25.13
CA SER A 10 -11.11 -33.27 -25.64
C SER A 10 -10.50 -31.90 -25.29
N LEU A 11 -10.93 -31.27 -24.19
CA LEU A 11 -10.36 -29.98 -23.75
C LEU A 11 -9.28 -30.11 -22.66
N ILE A 12 -9.01 -31.32 -22.19
CA ILE A 12 -7.90 -31.57 -21.28
C ILE A 12 -6.74 -32.10 -22.11
N PRO A 13 -5.63 -31.35 -22.26
CA PRO A 13 -4.47 -31.86 -22.97
C PRO A 13 -3.97 -33.14 -22.30
N PRO A 14 -3.49 -34.12 -23.09
CA PRO A 14 -2.90 -35.36 -22.57
C PRO A 14 -1.89 -35.03 -21.45
N PRO A 15 -1.78 -35.86 -20.39
CA PRO A 15 -0.89 -35.60 -19.26
C PRO A 15 0.56 -35.28 -19.65
N ASN A 16 1.05 -35.83 -20.77
CA ASN A 16 2.40 -35.58 -21.29
C ASN A 16 2.59 -34.17 -21.90
N ASP A 17 1.51 -33.49 -22.26
CA ASP A 17 1.51 -32.13 -22.82
C ASP A 17 1.16 -31.07 -21.77
N GLN A 18 0.96 -31.48 -20.51
CA GLN A 18 0.69 -30.55 -19.41
C GLN A 18 2.00 -29.87 -18.98
N VAL A 19 2.23 -28.67 -19.50
CA VAL A 19 3.32 -27.80 -19.03
C VAL A 19 3.06 -27.41 -17.57
N PRO A 20 4.03 -27.57 -16.64
CA PRO A 20 3.90 -27.07 -15.29
C PRO A 20 3.58 -25.57 -15.31
N GLN A 21 2.40 -25.21 -14.80
CA GLN A 21 2.02 -23.81 -14.66
C GLN A 21 2.89 -23.18 -13.57
N PRO A 22 3.50 -22.00 -13.81
CA PRO A 22 4.24 -21.29 -12.78
C PRO A 22 3.31 -21.02 -11.59
N ARG A 23 3.81 -21.28 -10.38
CA ARG A 23 3.02 -21.01 -9.19
C ARG A 23 2.86 -19.50 -9.05
N PRO A 24 1.64 -18.98 -8.87
CA PRO A 24 1.46 -17.55 -8.66
C PRO A 24 2.14 -17.15 -7.35
N TRP A 25 2.74 -15.96 -7.33
CA TRP A 25 3.31 -15.43 -6.10
C TRP A 25 2.22 -15.25 -5.05
N ARG A 26 2.54 -15.58 -3.80
CA ARG A 26 1.66 -15.40 -2.64
C ARG A 26 2.41 -14.67 -1.54
N GLY A 27 1.71 -13.76 -0.87
CA GLY A 27 2.28 -13.05 0.25
C GLY A 27 1.27 -12.24 1.04
N VAL A 28 1.78 -11.30 1.83
CA VAL A 28 0.99 -10.51 2.77
C VAL A 28 1.21 -9.02 2.53
N PHE A 29 0.12 -8.28 2.39
CA PHE A 29 0.12 -6.83 2.49
C PHE A 29 -0.12 -6.41 3.94
N THR A 30 0.83 -5.70 4.51
CA THR A 30 0.75 -5.12 5.84
C THR A 30 0.40 -3.64 5.71
N ILE A 31 -0.84 -3.30 6.04
CA ILE A 31 -1.40 -1.96 5.91
C ILE A 31 -1.47 -1.32 7.31
N PRO A 32 -0.83 -0.16 7.53
CA PRO A 32 -0.89 0.52 8.82
C PRO A 32 -2.33 0.95 9.12
N GLY A 33 -2.71 0.87 10.39
CA GLY A 33 -4.02 1.34 10.83
C GLY A 33 -4.20 2.85 10.56
N ALA A 34 -5.43 3.26 10.27
CA ALA A 34 -5.75 4.65 9.90
C ALA A 34 -5.51 5.68 11.03
N HIS A 35 -5.42 5.24 12.29
CA HIS A 35 -5.30 6.11 13.46
C HIS A 35 -4.27 5.56 14.43
N GLN A 36 -3.75 6.42 15.31
CA GLN A 36 -2.85 5.97 16.37
C GLN A 36 -3.57 4.95 17.26
N GLY A 37 -2.98 3.76 17.40
CA GLY A 37 -3.54 2.67 18.19
C GLY A 37 -4.46 1.72 17.43
N THR A 38 -4.82 1.99 16.17
CA THR A 38 -5.52 0.97 15.37
C THR A 38 -4.54 -0.13 14.94
N PRO A 39 -4.92 -1.41 15.07
CA PRO A 39 -4.03 -2.50 14.73
C PRO A 39 -3.69 -2.47 13.24
N THR A 40 -2.48 -2.93 12.93
CA THR A 40 -2.06 -3.13 11.55
C THR A 40 -2.91 -4.23 10.92
N GLN A 41 -3.41 -3.98 9.72
CA GLN A 41 -4.22 -4.92 8.98
C GLN A 41 -3.32 -5.76 8.06
N GLU A 42 -3.52 -7.07 8.08
CA GLU A 42 -2.85 -8.00 7.17
C GLU A 42 -3.85 -8.51 6.13
N LEU A 43 -3.47 -8.43 4.85
CA LEU A 43 -4.22 -9.02 3.75
C LEU A 43 -3.37 -10.09 3.08
N TYR A 44 -3.90 -11.29 2.96
CA TYR A 44 -3.26 -12.39 2.25
C TYR A 44 -3.62 -12.29 0.78
N VAL A 45 -2.61 -12.22 -0.08
CA VAL A 45 -2.77 -11.87 -1.49
C VAL A 45 -2.02 -12.82 -2.39
N THR A 46 -2.59 -13.02 -3.57
CA THR A 46 -1.98 -13.76 -4.68
C THR A 46 -1.85 -12.82 -5.86
N ALA A 47 -0.70 -12.84 -6.53
CA ALA A 47 -0.47 -12.10 -7.77
C ALA A 47 -0.68 -13.02 -8.97
N ALA A 48 -1.56 -12.63 -9.88
CA ALA A 48 -1.62 -13.15 -11.23
C ALA A 48 -0.83 -12.22 -12.16
N GLU A 49 0.07 -12.79 -12.93
CA GLU A 49 0.87 -12.02 -13.87
C GLU A 49 0.09 -11.80 -15.16
N THR A 50 0.14 -10.57 -15.66
CA THR A 50 -0.57 -10.22 -16.90
C THR A 50 0.34 -9.67 -18.00
N GLU A 51 1.60 -9.33 -17.71
CA GLU A 51 2.59 -8.93 -18.71
C GLU A 51 4.00 -8.95 -18.08
N GLY A 52 4.76 -10.04 -18.26
CA GLY A 52 6.14 -10.12 -17.75
C GLY A 52 6.71 -11.53 -17.63
N ASP A 53 8.00 -11.60 -17.32
CA ASP A 53 8.74 -12.83 -17.02
C ASP A 53 8.44 -13.30 -15.59
N SER A 54 7.74 -14.43 -15.46
CA SER A 54 7.33 -15.03 -14.19
C SER A 54 8.46 -15.35 -13.23
N SER A 55 9.69 -15.45 -13.74
CA SER A 55 10.88 -15.70 -12.91
C SER A 55 11.17 -14.57 -11.92
N GLN A 56 10.64 -13.37 -12.14
CA GLN A 56 10.91 -12.23 -11.26
C GLN A 56 10.03 -12.24 -10.01
N ALA A 57 8.83 -12.82 -10.07
CA ALA A 57 7.92 -12.87 -8.93
C ALA A 57 8.47 -13.77 -7.80
N GLU A 58 9.30 -14.76 -8.11
CA GLU A 58 10.00 -15.59 -7.12
C GLU A 58 10.93 -14.78 -6.21
N LYS A 59 11.38 -13.60 -6.66
CA LYS A 59 12.29 -12.72 -5.89
C LYS A 59 11.54 -11.72 -5.01
N TRP A 60 10.22 -11.64 -5.12
CA TRP A 60 9.43 -10.69 -4.35
C TRP A 60 9.41 -11.10 -2.87
N PRO A 61 9.45 -10.13 -1.94
CA PRO A 61 9.35 -10.43 -0.52
C PRO A 61 8.01 -11.08 -0.23
N SER A 62 7.96 -12.00 0.73
CA SER A 62 6.70 -12.63 1.17
C SER A 62 5.75 -11.65 1.88
N ARG A 63 6.26 -10.48 2.29
CA ARG A 63 5.51 -9.44 2.98
C ARG A 63 5.88 -8.07 2.44
N PHE A 64 4.87 -7.29 2.10
CA PHE A 64 5.00 -5.89 1.73
C PHE A 64 4.45 -4.98 2.81
N HIS A 65 5.20 -3.93 3.13
CA HIS A 65 4.66 -2.78 3.85
C HIS A 65 4.00 -1.84 2.86
N VAL A 66 2.69 -1.65 3.03
CA VAL A 66 1.85 -0.89 2.11
C VAL A 66 1.53 0.47 2.69
N HIS A 67 1.81 1.52 1.94
CA HIS A 67 1.51 2.91 2.30
C HIS A 67 0.46 3.48 1.36
N VAL A 68 -0.64 3.99 1.91
CA VAL A 68 -1.70 4.64 1.12
C VAL A 68 -1.32 6.10 0.87
N ILE A 69 -1.47 6.54 -0.38
CA ILE A 69 -1.18 7.90 -0.81
C ILE A 69 -2.48 8.55 -1.27
N GLY A 70 -2.85 9.65 -0.61
CA GLY A 70 -4.07 10.39 -0.87
C GLY A 70 -3.83 11.83 -1.30
N GLN A 71 -3.62 12.03 -2.60
CA GLN A 71 -3.59 13.36 -3.21
C GLN A 71 -4.65 13.44 -4.31
N ARG A 72 -5.27 14.60 -4.45
CA ARG A 72 -6.28 14.86 -5.49
C ARG A 72 -5.73 14.53 -6.88
N GLY A 73 -6.39 13.61 -7.58
CA GLY A 73 -6.08 13.25 -8.97
C GLY A 73 -4.88 12.30 -9.14
N VAL A 74 -4.28 11.79 -8.06
CA VAL A 74 -3.14 10.86 -8.16
C VAL A 74 -3.49 9.58 -8.90
N LEU A 75 -4.69 9.04 -8.68
CA LEU A 75 -5.18 7.85 -9.36
C LEU A 75 -5.25 8.07 -10.89
N GLN A 76 -5.79 9.21 -11.32
CA GLN A 76 -5.84 9.58 -12.74
C GLN A 76 -4.44 9.72 -13.35
N GLN A 77 -3.52 10.37 -12.62
CA GLN A 77 -2.12 10.51 -13.07
C GLN A 77 -1.44 9.15 -13.25
N ILE A 78 -1.70 8.18 -12.37
CA ILE A 78 -1.21 6.81 -12.54
C ILE A 78 -1.79 6.17 -13.79
N TYR A 79 -3.11 6.26 -14.01
CA TYR A 79 -3.72 5.72 -15.23
C TYR A 79 -3.09 6.29 -16.50
N ASP A 80 -2.91 7.60 -16.55
CA ASP A 80 -2.32 8.28 -17.71
C ASP A 80 -0.83 7.96 -17.86
N TRP A 81 -0.10 7.82 -16.76
CA TRP A 81 1.31 7.45 -16.76
C TRP A 81 1.52 6.00 -17.23
N THR A 82 0.74 5.05 -16.72
CA THR A 82 0.82 3.63 -17.10
C THR A 82 0.51 3.45 -18.59
N LYS A 83 -0.48 4.16 -19.13
CA LYS A 83 -0.78 4.14 -20.58
C LYS A 83 0.39 4.61 -21.45
N ARG A 84 1.19 5.57 -20.97
CA ARG A 84 2.31 6.14 -21.73
C ARG A 84 3.61 5.33 -21.60
N ASN A 85 3.83 4.69 -20.46
CA ASN A 85 5.12 4.07 -20.11
C ASN A 85 5.10 2.55 -20.10
N THR A 86 3.91 1.93 -20.06
CA THR A 86 3.73 0.47 -20.10
C THR A 86 4.70 -0.27 -19.17
N PRO A 87 4.73 0.05 -17.84
CA PRO A 87 5.55 -0.70 -16.90
C PRO A 87 5.08 -2.17 -16.86
N PRO A 88 5.89 -3.12 -16.38
CA PRO A 88 5.41 -4.47 -16.11
C PRO A 88 4.23 -4.46 -15.13
N MET A 89 3.20 -5.25 -15.44
CA MET A 89 1.91 -5.21 -14.74
C MET A 89 1.53 -6.57 -14.15
N CYS A 90 0.95 -6.54 -12.96
CA CYS A 90 0.32 -7.69 -12.33
C CYS A 90 -1.06 -7.35 -11.74
N ILE A 91 -1.83 -8.38 -11.43
CA ILE A 91 -3.12 -8.27 -10.75
C ILE A 91 -3.03 -8.97 -9.40
N PHE A 92 -3.30 -8.25 -8.33
CA PHE A 92 -3.44 -8.81 -7.00
C PHE A 92 -4.90 -9.14 -6.69
N MET A 93 -5.08 -10.29 -6.05
CA MET A 93 -6.36 -10.84 -5.65
C MET A 93 -6.26 -11.37 -4.21
N PRO A 94 -7.36 -11.45 -3.46
CA PRO A 94 -7.32 -12.08 -2.14
C PRO A 94 -6.99 -13.56 -2.25
N ASP A 95 -6.03 -14.04 -1.45
CA ASP A 95 -5.69 -15.46 -1.41
C ASP A 95 -6.79 -16.29 -0.75
N ARG A 96 -6.88 -17.56 -1.16
CA ARG A 96 -7.79 -18.56 -0.58
C ARG A 96 -7.08 -19.27 0.55
N LEU A 97 -7.42 -18.89 1.78
CA LEU A 97 -6.87 -19.48 2.99
C LEU A 97 -7.46 -20.88 3.26
N PRO A 98 -6.76 -21.75 4.03
CA PRO A 98 -7.22 -23.12 4.29
C PRO A 98 -8.60 -23.20 4.96
N GLN A 99 -8.93 -22.23 5.81
CA GLN A 99 -10.22 -22.16 6.49
C GLN A 99 -11.16 -21.24 5.71
N GLN A 100 -12.38 -21.72 5.41
CA GLN A 100 -13.37 -20.98 4.63
C GLN A 100 -13.74 -19.63 5.27
N ALA A 101 -13.94 -19.60 6.59
CA ALA A 101 -14.26 -18.37 7.31
C ALA A 101 -13.14 -17.33 7.19
N SER A 102 -11.88 -17.74 7.34
CA SER A 102 -10.71 -16.87 7.15
C SER A 102 -10.59 -16.39 5.70
N SER A 103 -10.87 -17.26 4.72
CA SER A 103 -10.85 -16.88 3.31
C SER A 103 -11.93 -15.85 2.98
N GLN A 104 -13.13 -15.97 3.54
CA GLN A 104 -14.21 -15.00 3.37
C GLN A 104 -13.86 -13.67 4.04
N ALA A 105 -13.31 -13.70 5.26
CA ALA A 105 -12.86 -12.50 5.95
C ALA A 105 -11.75 -11.77 5.17
N ASN A 106 -10.73 -12.50 4.70
CA ASN A 106 -9.64 -11.95 3.88
C ASN A 106 -10.17 -11.34 2.57
N HIS A 107 -11.11 -12.02 1.91
CA HIS A 107 -11.74 -11.51 0.70
C HIS A 107 -12.49 -10.19 0.95
N ALA A 108 -13.35 -10.16 1.98
CA ALA A 108 -14.12 -8.97 2.33
C ALA A 108 -13.21 -7.80 2.71
N GLN A 109 -12.13 -8.07 3.45
CA GLN A 109 -11.14 -7.07 3.84
C GLN A 109 -10.37 -6.51 2.64
N PHE A 110 -9.96 -7.37 1.70
CA PHE A 110 -9.29 -6.97 0.48
C PHE A 110 -10.21 -6.14 -0.43
N GLU A 111 -11.47 -6.57 -0.61
CA GLU A 111 -12.47 -5.82 -1.36
C GLU A 111 -12.72 -4.45 -0.73
N ALA A 112 -12.90 -4.39 0.60
CA ALA A 112 -13.08 -3.12 1.31
C ALA A 112 -11.88 -2.18 1.10
N PHE A 113 -10.66 -2.71 1.12
CA PHE A 113 -9.45 -1.93 0.84
C PHE A 113 -9.42 -1.41 -0.61
N ALA A 114 -9.70 -2.26 -1.60
CA ALA A 114 -9.74 -1.86 -3.00
C ALA A 114 -10.82 -0.80 -3.28
N GLN A 115 -12.01 -0.99 -2.71
CA GLN A 115 -13.09 0.00 -2.78
C GLN A 115 -12.71 1.32 -2.09
N HIS A 116 -12.05 1.25 -0.93
CA HIS A 116 -11.57 2.44 -0.22
C HIS A 116 -10.62 3.26 -1.10
N LEU A 117 -9.66 2.63 -1.78
CA LEU A 117 -8.78 3.31 -2.72
C LEU A 117 -9.58 3.94 -3.87
N LEU A 118 -10.55 3.22 -4.43
CA LEU A 118 -11.31 3.68 -5.60
C LEU A 118 -12.20 4.89 -5.27
N GLN A 119 -12.97 4.79 -4.19
CA GLN A 119 -13.91 5.81 -3.75
C GLN A 119 -13.20 7.12 -3.39
N ASN A 120 -12.02 7.01 -2.78
CA ASN A 120 -11.25 8.17 -2.34
C ASN A 120 -10.21 8.63 -3.37
N GLN A 121 -10.18 8.04 -4.57
CA GLN A 121 -9.22 8.35 -5.64
C GLN A 121 -7.75 8.24 -5.19
N LEU A 122 -7.46 7.24 -4.36
CA LEU A 122 -6.16 6.98 -3.75
C LEU A 122 -5.40 5.91 -4.52
N ILE A 123 -4.11 5.82 -4.22
CA ILE A 123 -3.25 4.70 -4.60
C ILE A 123 -2.57 4.14 -3.35
N ALA A 124 -1.93 3.00 -3.48
CA ALA A 124 -1.08 2.45 -2.44
C ALA A 124 0.29 2.06 -3.02
N VAL A 125 1.31 2.06 -2.17
CA VAL A 125 2.69 1.74 -2.54
C VAL A 125 3.19 0.61 -1.65
N ALA A 126 3.59 -0.49 -2.26
CA ALA A 126 4.18 -1.64 -1.62
C ALA A 126 5.69 -1.62 -1.87
N SER A 127 6.50 -1.41 -0.84
CA SER A 127 7.97 -1.30 -0.99
C SER A 127 8.66 -2.67 -0.96
N TRP A 128 9.74 -2.87 -1.72
CA TRP A 128 10.54 -4.11 -1.69
C TRP A 128 11.25 -4.39 -0.35
N GLY A 129 11.20 -3.46 0.60
CA GLY A 129 11.84 -3.57 1.91
C GLY A 129 13.37 -3.40 1.87
N GLY A 130 13.97 -3.26 3.06
CA GLY A 130 15.41 -2.97 3.21
C GLY A 130 16.36 -4.16 3.11
N SER A 131 15.85 -5.39 2.89
CA SER A 131 16.65 -6.62 2.85
C SER A 131 16.59 -7.39 1.52
N SER A 132 15.81 -6.93 0.53
CA SER A 132 15.69 -7.66 -0.73
C SER A 132 16.84 -7.34 -1.68
N THR A 133 17.19 -8.30 -2.55
CA THR A 133 18.17 -8.15 -3.63
C THR A 133 17.78 -7.08 -4.66
N LEU A 134 16.54 -6.56 -4.58
CA LEU A 134 16.02 -5.53 -5.47
C LEU A 134 16.37 -4.14 -4.90
N ARG A 135 17.30 -3.45 -5.57
CA ARG A 135 17.68 -2.06 -5.24
C ARG A 135 16.81 -1.11 -6.07
N GLY A 136 15.77 -0.53 -5.49
CA GLY A 136 14.90 0.38 -6.25
C GLY A 136 13.49 0.52 -5.70
N ALA A 137 12.65 1.30 -6.40
CA ALA A 137 11.25 1.51 -6.02
C ALA A 137 10.44 0.21 -6.09
N GLY A 138 9.28 0.15 -5.44
CA GLY A 138 8.43 -1.04 -5.24
C GLY A 138 7.33 -1.28 -6.28
N ILE A 139 6.14 -1.61 -5.80
CA ILE A 139 4.93 -1.79 -6.61
C ILE A 139 3.94 -0.67 -6.29
N ILE A 140 3.41 -0.01 -7.31
CA ILE A 140 2.26 0.89 -7.16
C ILE A 140 0.98 0.08 -7.35
N LEU A 141 0.16 0.05 -6.32
CA LEU A 141 -1.14 -0.60 -6.28
C LEU A 141 -2.23 0.44 -6.54
N TYR A 142 -3.11 0.16 -7.49
CA TYR A 142 -4.27 1.01 -7.75
C TYR A 142 -5.51 0.19 -8.13
N PRO A 143 -6.71 0.64 -7.74
CA PRO A 143 -7.95 -0.07 -7.99
C PRO A 143 -8.40 0.10 -9.43
N THR A 144 -9.15 -0.88 -9.96
CA THR A 144 -9.82 -0.77 -11.26
C THR A 144 -11.31 -0.53 -11.08
N ALA A 145 -11.92 0.22 -11.99
CA ALA A 145 -13.38 0.45 -11.95
C ALA A 145 -14.18 -0.80 -12.36
N THR A 146 -13.54 -1.74 -13.05
CA THR A 146 -14.20 -2.92 -13.64
C THR A 146 -14.31 -4.10 -12.68
N ALA A 147 -13.49 -4.15 -11.63
CA ALA A 147 -13.48 -5.25 -10.68
C ALA A 147 -13.31 -4.77 -9.24
N ARG A 148 -14.18 -5.24 -8.34
CA ARG A 148 -14.22 -4.79 -6.94
C ARG A 148 -13.16 -5.43 -6.06
N ALA A 149 -12.72 -6.64 -6.40
CA ALA A 149 -11.79 -7.43 -5.60
C ALA A 149 -10.43 -7.63 -6.28
N PHE A 150 -10.03 -6.70 -7.16
CA PHE A 150 -8.72 -6.72 -7.83
C PHE A 150 -7.99 -5.38 -7.65
N LEU A 151 -6.68 -5.48 -7.44
CA LEU A 151 -5.77 -4.34 -7.51
C LEU A 151 -4.79 -4.57 -8.64
N VAL A 152 -4.54 -3.53 -9.42
CA VAL A 152 -3.49 -3.57 -10.43
C VAL A 152 -2.19 -3.09 -9.80
N GLY A 153 -1.12 -3.84 -10.03
CA GLY A 153 0.23 -3.53 -9.60
C GLY A 153 1.10 -3.11 -10.79
N ALA A 154 1.57 -1.86 -10.80
CA ALA A 154 2.66 -1.44 -11.68
C ALA A 154 3.99 -1.69 -10.96
N ILE A 155 4.84 -2.52 -11.57
CA ILE A 155 6.06 -3.05 -10.95
C ILE A 155 7.26 -2.19 -11.35
N PHE A 156 8.04 -1.76 -10.37
CA PHE A 156 9.31 -1.07 -10.55
C PHE A 156 10.35 -1.96 -9.88
N LEU A 157 11.32 -2.53 -10.58
CA LEU A 157 12.34 -3.39 -9.93
C LEU A 157 13.61 -2.59 -9.62
N GLU A 158 14.05 -1.80 -10.61
CA GLU A 158 15.29 -1.02 -10.58
C GLU A 158 15.03 0.47 -10.85
N THR A 159 13.84 0.78 -11.38
CA THR A 159 13.41 2.14 -11.68
C THR A 159 12.84 2.83 -10.44
N ARG A 160 12.86 4.16 -10.45
CA ARG A 160 12.21 4.96 -9.39
C ARG A 160 10.72 5.08 -9.68
N PHE A 161 9.93 5.33 -8.63
CA PHE A 161 8.54 5.74 -8.82
C PHE A 161 8.47 7.07 -9.57
N PRO A 162 7.36 7.35 -10.28
CA PRO A 162 7.12 8.64 -10.90
C PRO A 162 7.22 9.77 -9.87
N ASP A 163 7.71 10.93 -10.28
CA ASP A 163 7.98 12.06 -9.37
C ASP A 163 6.75 12.51 -8.57
N PHE A 164 5.56 12.42 -9.17
CA PHE A 164 4.31 12.77 -8.52
C PHE A 164 3.94 11.82 -7.37
N VAL A 165 4.53 10.64 -7.26
CA VAL A 165 4.39 9.72 -6.12
C VAL A 165 5.41 10.06 -5.03
N VAL A 166 6.64 10.39 -5.43
CA VAL A 166 7.77 10.66 -4.52
C VAL A 166 7.59 11.99 -3.78
N ALA A 167 7.06 13.02 -4.45
CA ALA A 167 6.80 14.34 -3.87
C ALA A 167 5.79 14.32 -2.69
N LEU A 168 5.13 13.18 -2.46
CA LEU A 168 4.04 13.01 -1.49
C LEU A 168 4.44 12.22 -0.25
N SER A 169 5.65 11.66 -0.22
CA SER A 169 6.17 11.09 1.02
C SER A 169 6.44 12.25 1.99
N PRO A 170 5.92 12.21 3.23
CA PRO A 170 6.28 13.17 4.26
C PRO A 170 7.76 12.94 4.60
N GLY A 171 8.65 13.58 3.85
CA GLY A 171 10.05 13.69 4.23
C GLY A 171 10.12 14.47 5.54
N PRO A 172 11.15 14.22 6.38
CA PRO A 172 11.45 15.11 7.48
C PRO A 172 11.57 16.51 6.87
N SER A 173 10.75 17.43 7.35
CA SER A 173 10.72 18.83 6.95
C SER A 173 12.16 19.30 6.77
N ARG A 174 12.61 19.44 5.53
CA ARG A 174 13.81 20.23 5.27
C ARG A 174 13.38 21.63 5.64
N SER A 175 13.66 22.01 6.88
CA SER A 175 13.62 23.37 7.35
C SER A 175 14.35 24.17 6.28
N LEU A 176 13.59 24.94 5.52
CA LEU A 176 14.11 26.01 4.70
C LEU A 176 14.81 26.94 5.68
N THR A 177 16.11 26.72 5.89
CA THR A 177 17.02 27.73 6.41
C THR A 177 16.95 28.89 5.43
N SER A 178 16.05 29.81 5.76
CA SER A 178 15.95 31.11 5.13
C SER A 178 17.32 31.78 5.18
N PRO A 179 17.88 32.29 4.06
CA PRO A 179 19.08 33.08 4.10
C PRO A 179 18.70 34.47 4.61
N ARG A 180 18.57 34.63 5.94
CA ARG A 180 18.35 35.95 6.51
C ARG A 180 19.70 36.63 6.64
N GLN A 181 19.84 37.65 5.80
CA GLN A 181 20.96 38.57 5.66
C GLN A 181 21.49 39.05 7.01
N LEU A 182 22.82 39.16 7.06
CA LEU A 182 23.60 39.95 8.00
C LEU A 182 22.98 41.35 8.19
N VAL A 183 22.62 41.68 9.43
CA VAL A 183 22.52 43.07 9.88
C VAL A 183 23.28 43.17 11.21
N PRO A 184 24.34 43.99 11.30
CA PRO A 184 25.13 44.14 12.52
C PRO A 184 24.55 45.21 13.45
N LEU A 185 24.78 44.97 14.75
CA LEU A 185 24.90 45.92 15.87
C LEU A 185 23.81 46.99 16.10
N GLY A 186 23.14 46.86 17.23
CA GLY A 186 22.41 47.94 17.92
C GLY A 186 22.24 47.59 19.39
N HIS A 187 23.23 47.98 20.19
CA HIS A 187 23.27 47.84 21.65
C HIS A 187 22.32 48.88 22.27
N ASN A 188 21.37 48.47 23.10
CA ASN A 188 20.68 49.37 24.03
C ASN A 188 20.50 48.64 25.37
N PRO A 189 21.05 49.17 26.48
CA PRO A 189 20.74 48.73 27.83
C PRO A 189 19.51 49.47 28.36
N ASP A 190 19.02 49.02 29.52
CA ASP A 190 17.92 49.58 30.29
C ASP A 190 16.51 49.16 29.84
N GLU A 191 15.86 48.29 30.63
CA GLU A 191 14.89 48.74 31.65
C GLU A 191 14.00 47.56 32.13
N GLY A 192 13.94 47.36 33.45
CA GLY A 192 12.79 46.76 34.14
C GLY A 192 12.74 45.24 34.36
N ALA A 193 13.12 44.80 35.57
CA ALA A 193 12.77 43.48 36.13
C ALA A 193 11.39 43.51 36.86
N PRO A 194 10.89 42.42 37.50
CA PRO A 194 9.70 41.65 37.14
C PRO A 194 8.54 41.79 38.18
N PRO A 195 7.49 40.94 38.18
CA PRO A 195 7.56 39.75 39.04
C PRO A 195 6.80 38.46 38.59
N ASN A 196 7.29 37.41 39.22
CA ASN A 196 6.83 36.05 39.53
C ASN A 196 5.33 35.87 39.92
N ILE A 197 4.82 34.62 39.84
CA ILE A 197 3.73 33.92 40.59
C ILE A 197 3.11 32.87 39.62
N ALA A 198 3.48 31.58 39.66
CA ALA A 198 3.09 30.48 40.55
C ALA A 198 1.84 29.67 40.13
N SER A 199 2.05 28.34 40.05
CA SER A 199 1.17 27.23 40.48
C SER A 199 -0.18 26.97 39.78
N SER A 200 -0.33 25.75 39.22
CA SER A 200 -1.15 24.70 39.85
C SER A 200 -1.09 23.36 39.09
N LEU A 201 -0.34 22.42 39.68
CA LEU A 201 -0.64 20.99 39.63
C LEU A 201 -1.80 20.72 40.58
N ARG A 202 -2.86 20.05 40.14
CA ARG A 202 -3.72 19.26 41.04
C ARG A 202 -4.11 17.93 40.39
N TYR A 203 -3.54 16.89 40.98
CA TYR A 203 -4.11 15.55 41.13
C TYR A 203 -5.54 15.63 41.67
N THR A 204 -6.44 14.79 41.14
CA THR A 204 -7.42 14.07 41.96
C THR A 204 -7.55 12.63 41.47
N GLN A 205 -7.18 11.74 42.37
CA GLN A 205 -7.32 10.29 42.37
C GLN A 205 -8.34 9.96 43.47
N SER A 206 -9.35 9.13 43.18
CA SER A 206 -10.22 8.34 44.11
C SER A 206 -11.59 8.13 43.45
N GLY A 207 -12.32 7.02 43.49
CA GLY A 207 -12.25 5.69 44.12
C GLY A 207 -13.54 4.96 43.65
N ALA A 208 -13.49 3.68 43.26
CA ALA A 208 -13.88 2.51 44.06
C ALA A 208 -15.37 2.41 44.51
N ARG A 209 -15.98 1.25 44.16
CA ARG A 209 -17.18 0.55 44.73
C ARG A 209 -18.57 1.11 44.35
N SER A 210 -19.64 0.32 44.18
CA SER A 210 -20.00 -0.98 44.79
C SER A 210 -20.99 -1.80 43.96
N HIS A 211 -20.97 -3.10 44.20
CA HIS A 211 -22.02 -4.08 43.93
C HIS A 211 -23.38 -3.72 44.55
N GLY A 212 -24.44 -4.15 43.87
CA GLY A 212 -25.81 -4.33 44.36
C GLY A 212 -26.57 -5.13 43.31
#